data_AF-A0A8S9YDW6-F1
#
_entry.id   AF-A0A8S9YDW6-F1
#
_cell.length_a   1.000
_cell.length_b   1.000
_cell.length_c   1.000
_cell.angle_alpha   90.00
_cell.angle_beta   90.00
_cell.angle_gamma   90.00
#
_symmetry.space_group_name_H-M   'P 1'
#
loop_
_entity.id
_entity.type
_entity.pdbx_description
1 polymer ?
#
loop_
_entity_poly.entity_id
_entity_poly.type
_entity_poly.pdbx_seq_one_letter_code
_entity_poly.pdbx_strand_id
1 'polypeptide(L)'
;MTVQNILSIPPYHYVHVLDLNSNVQTLVLGPKSYVCKEHERFTCEPKRMISLSPTEYCVIRNPVVTENGVPVVDSDGQVRLRMGECEYRFHQDSFPLYPNEEMSGGVEVLPVVLADSALRLKARCDHVDTDGTERKAGDEWLFEGPGEQTGSSSHINCSSVRCTEISRSRLLQCFIDYLQFETRGIHIFAIKNLSIF
;
A
#
# COMPACT_ATOMS: atom_id res chain seq x y z
N MET A 1 10.86 -32.55 -2.15
CA MET A 1 11.22 -31.28 -2.80
C MET A 1 12.43 -31.56 -3.66
N THR A 2 12.26 -31.56 -4.98
CA THR A 2 13.35 -31.80 -5.93
C THR A 2 14.35 -30.65 -5.83
N VAL A 3 15.60 -30.96 -5.49
CA VAL A 3 16.68 -29.98 -5.44
C VAL A 3 16.99 -29.57 -6.88
N GLN A 4 16.35 -28.52 -7.37
CA GLN A 4 16.69 -27.94 -8.67
C GLN A 4 17.98 -27.14 -8.50
N ASN A 5 19.10 -27.69 -8.97
CA ASN A 5 20.41 -27.03 -8.90
C ASN A 5 20.52 -25.84 -9.86
N ILE A 6 19.68 -25.78 -10.89
CA ILE A 6 19.71 -24.73 -11.91
C ILE A 6 18.29 -24.28 -12.17
N LEU A 7 18.07 -22.96 -12.15
CA LEU A 7 16.78 -22.36 -12.39
C LEU A 7 16.91 -21.22 -13.40
N SER A 8 16.16 -21.31 -14.50
CA SER A 8 16.03 -20.23 -15.47
C SER A 8 14.96 -19.27 -14.99
N ILE A 9 15.36 -18.03 -14.65
CA ILE A 9 14.45 -16.99 -14.19
C ILE A 9 14.04 -16.17 -15.42
N PRO A 10 12.75 -16.20 -15.83
CA PRO A 10 12.27 -15.45 -17.00
C PRO A 10 12.36 -13.92 -16.80
N PRO A 11 12.19 -13.13 -17.88
CA PRO A 11 12.00 -11.68 -17.74
C PRO A 11 10.83 -11.34 -16.81
N TYR A 12 10.95 -10.24 -16.05
CA TYR A 12 9.93 -9.78 -15.09
C TYR A 12 9.56 -10.80 -14.01
N HIS A 13 10.48 -11.74 -13.70
CA HIS A 13 10.35 -12.66 -12.58
C HIS A 13 11.50 -12.49 -11.61
N TYR A 14 11.26 -12.92 -10.38
CA TYR A 14 12.25 -12.97 -9.32
C TYR A 14 12.15 -14.27 -8.53
N VAL A 15 13.25 -14.61 -7.86
CA VAL A 15 13.33 -15.72 -6.91
C VAL A 15 14.07 -15.26 -5.67
N HIS A 16 13.86 -15.99 -4.58
CA HIS A 16 14.63 -15.80 -3.36
C HIS A 16 15.58 -16.99 -3.16
N VAL A 17 16.82 -16.67 -2.86
CA VAL A 17 17.89 -17.64 -2.60
C VAL A 17 18.36 -17.46 -1.16
N LEU A 18 18.30 -18.52 -0.37
CA LEU A 18 18.81 -18.57 0.99
C LEU A 18 20.22 -19.17 0.97
N ASP A 19 21.19 -18.44 1.51
CA ASP A 19 22.51 -18.97 1.85
C ASP A 19 22.43 -19.63 3.24
N LEU A 20 22.75 -20.92 3.32
CA LEU A 20 22.71 -21.73 4.55
C LEU A 20 23.88 -21.44 5.51
N ASN A 21 24.98 -20.87 5.03
CA ASN A 21 26.12 -20.52 5.88
C ASN A 21 25.83 -19.24 6.67
N SER A 22 25.29 -18.24 5.99
CA SER A 22 24.98 -16.93 6.56
C SER A 22 23.53 -16.79 7.03
N ASN A 23 22.64 -17.72 6.65
CA ASN A 23 21.19 -17.62 6.79
C ASN A 23 20.62 -16.33 6.17
N VAL A 24 21.28 -15.80 5.14
CA VAL A 24 20.86 -14.59 4.43
C VAL A 24 20.01 -14.97 3.23
N GLN A 25 18.82 -14.39 3.14
CA GLN A 25 17.96 -14.53 1.98
C GLN A 25 18.17 -13.34 1.04
N THR A 26 18.55 -13.63 -0.20
CA THR A 26 18.81 -12.63 -1.24
C THR A 26 17.80 -12.75 -2.36
N LEU A 27 17.43 -11.60 -2.93
CA LEU A 27 16.57 -11.48 -4.11
C LEU A 27 17.39 -11.59 -5.40
N VAL A 28 16.96 -12.43 -6.33
CA VAL A 28 17.56 -12.56 -7.66
C VAL A 28 16.52 -12.25 -8.73
N LEU A 29 16.83 -11.28 -9.59
CA LEU A 29 15.97 -10.84 -10.70
C LEU A 29 16.34 -11.58 -12.00
N GLY A 30 15.32 -11.86 -12.83
CA GLY A 30 15.52 -12.30 -14.22
C GLY A 30 15.71 -11.13 -15.18
N PRO A 31 16.08 -11.37 -16.46
CA PRO A 31 16.31 -12.67 -17.09
C PRO A 31 17.70 -13.23 -16.80
N LYS A 32 17.78 -14.33 -16.05
CA LYS A 32 19.05 -14.95 -15.67
C LYS A 32 18.86 -16.43 -15.36
N SER A 33 19.78 -17.26 -15.84
CA SER A 33 19.92 -18.64 -15.36
C SER A 33 20.78 -18.62 -14.09
N TYR A 34 20.15 -18.91 -12.95
CA TYR A 34 20.84 -18.99 -11.66
C TYR A 34 21.23 -20.43 -11.37
N VAL A 35 22.52 -20.66 -11.12
CA VAL A 35 23.05 -21.94 -10.67
C VAL A 35 23.21 -21.85 -9.16
N CYS A 36 22.45 -22.67 -8.45
CA CYS A 36 22.47 -22.72 -6.99
C CYS A 36 23.75 -23.42 -6.52
N LYS A 37 24.53 -22.76 -5.66
CA LYS A 37 25.71 -23.36 -5.05
C LYS A 37 25.33 -24.39 -3.98
N GLU A 38 26.31 -25.17 -3.52
CA GLU A 38 26.09 -26.22 -2.51
C GLU A 38 25.51 -25.71 -1.18
N HIS A 39 25.87 -24.48 -0.79
CA HIS A 39 25.37 -23.82 0.43
C HIS A 39 24.15 -22.93 0.17
N GLU A 40 23.65 -22.86 -1.05
CA GLU A 40 22.48 -22.04 -1.39
C GLU A 40 21.27 -22.95 -1.59
N ARG A 41 20.08 -22.42 -1.35
CA ARG A 41 18.81 -23.07 -1.67
C ARG A 41 17.79 -22.05 -2.16
N PHE A 42 17.00 -22.43 -3.15
CA PHE A 42 15.82 -21.65 -3.53
C PHE A 42 14.73 -21.79 -2.47
N THR A 43 14.23 -20.65 -1.99
CA THR A 43 13.10 -20.62 -1.03
C THR A 43 11.76 -20.59 -1.74
N CYS A 44 11.72 -20.16 -3.01
CA CYS A 44 10.51 -20.06 -3.81
C CYS A 44 10.76 -20.35 -5.29
N GLU A 45 9.69 -20.73 -5.99
CA GLU A 45 9.67 -20.80 -7.46
C GLU A 45 9.70 -19.40 -8.10
N PRO A 46 10.03 -19.26 -9.39
CA PRO A 46 10.01 -17.96 -10.09
C PRO A 46 8.66 -17.27 -9.97
N LYS A 47 8.62 -16.18 -9.19
CA LYS A 47 7.42 -15.35 -9.02
C LYS A 47 7.46 -14.18 -10.00
N ARG A 48 6.30 -13.81 -10.53
CA ARG A 48 6.16 -12.58 -11.33
C ARG A 48 6.36 -11.35 -10.47
N MET A 49 7.06 -10.36 -11.02
CA MET A 49 7.11 -9.02 -10.46
C MET A 49 5.71 -8.40 -10.48
N ILE A 50 5.45 -7.53 -9.52
CA ILE A 50 4.20 -6.79 -9.44
C ILE A 50 4.28 -5.68 -10.48
N SER A 51 3.29 -5.62 -11.35
CA SER A 51 3.10 -4.55 -12.34
C SER A 51 1.74 -3.95 -12.10
N LEU A 52 1.71 -2.64 -11.84
CA LEU A 52 0.50 -1.87 -11.59
C LEU A 52 0.22 -1.00 -12.82
N SER A 53 -1.02 -0.89 -13.25
CA SER A 53 -1.43 0.12 -14.23
C SER A 53 -1.58 1.51 -13.58
N PRO A 54 -1.66 2.60 -14.37
CA PRO A 54 -1.76 3.97 -13.84
C PRO A 54 -2.86 4.21 -12.80
N THR A 55 -3.95 3.43 -12.88
CA THR A 55 -5.13 3.55 -12.01
C THR A 55 -5.15 2.50 -10.89
N GLU A 56 -4.05 1.78 -10.66
CA GLU A 56 -3.97 0.69 -9.69
C GLU A 56 -2.94 0.98 -8.59
N TYR A 57 -3.19 0.40 -7.42
CA TYR A 57 -2.30 0.41 -6.28
C TYR A 57 -2.22 -0.96 -5.60
N CYS A 58 -1.20 -1.16 -4.78
CA CYS A 58 -1.13 -2.30 -3.88
C CYS A 58 -0.57 -1.91 -2.52
N VAL A 59 -0.89 -2.74 -1.51
CA VAL A 59 -0.39 -2.56 -0.13
C VAL A 59 0.67 -3.61 0.16
N ILE A 60 1.87 -3.17 0.51
CA ILE A 60 3.00 -4.00 0.91
C ILE A 60 3.16 -3.94 2.43
N ARG A 61 3.23 -5.09 3.09
CA ARG A 61 3.54 -5.24 4.51
C ARG A 61 5.02 -5.47 4.72
N ASN A 62 5.52 -4.94 5.83
CA ASN A 62 6.94 -4.95 6.20
C ASN A 62 7.84 -4.42 5.08
N PRO A 63 7.56 -3.22 4.56
CA PRO A 63 8.27 -2.68 3.40
C PRO A 63 9.77 -2.55 3.67
N VAL A 64 10.57 -2.77 2.63
CA VAL A 64 12.02 -2.57 2.68
C VAL A 64 12.37 -1.11 2.98
N VAL A 65 13.40 -0.93 3.82
CA VAL A 65 14.03 0.37 4.02
C VAL A 65 14.91 0.67 2.81
N THR A 66 14.59 1.73 2.09
CA THR A 66 15.40 2.18 0.95
C THR A 66 16.00 3.56 1.22
N GLU A 67 17.28 3.70 0.94
CA GLU A 67 17.99 4.98 0.90
C GLU A 67 18.33 5.30 -0.55
N ASN A 68 17.81 6.41 -1.08
CA ASN A 68 17.99 6.81 -2.50
C ASN A 68 17.62 5.71 -3.52
N GLY A 69 16.60 4.90 -3.20
CA GLY A 69 16.14 3.79 -4.05
C GLY A 69 16.98 2.50 -3.94
N VAL A 70 18.00 2.49 -3.08
CA VAL A 70 18.81 1.30 -2.81
C VAL A 70 18.33 0.66 -1.50
N PRO A 71 18.05 -0.66 -1.46
CA PRO A 71 17.68 -1.34 -0.22
C PRO A 71 18.83 -1.28 0.78
N VAL A 72 18.54 -0.82 1.98
CA VAL A 72 19.50 -0.81 3.10
C VAL A 72 19.65 -2.25 3.60
N VAL A 73 20.90 -2.67 3.77
CA VAL A 73 21.24 -3.98 4.33
C VAL A 73 21.87 -3.82 5.71
N ASP A 74 21.55 -4.75 6.60
CA ASP A 74 22.14 -4.83 7.94
C ASP A 74 23.57 -5.41 7.89
N SER A 75 24.26 -5.46 9.04
CA SER A 75 25.64 -5.96 9.14
C SER A 75 25.84 -7.39 8.62
N ASP A 76 24.77 -8.19 8.70
CA ASP A 76 24.76 -9.58 8.27
C ASP A 76 24.43 -9.72 6.76
N GLY A 77 24.17 -8.62 6.06
CA GLY A 77 23.80 -8.61 4.64
C GLY A 77 22.33 -8.89 4.35
N GLN A 78 21.49 -8.98 5.39
CA GLN A 78 20.03 -9.08 5.24
C GLN A 78 19.42 -7.72 4.91
N VAL A 79 18.36 -7.73 4.10
CA VAL A 79 17.62 -6.51 3.76
C VAL A 79 16.83 -6.03 4.98
N ARG A 80 17.00 -4.76 5.33
CA ARG A 80 16.33 -4.15 6.48
C ARG A 80 14.88 -3.82 6.15
N LEU A 81 13.95 -4.23 7.00
CA LEU A 81 12.51 -4.03 6.82
C LEU A 81 11.92 -3.14 7.92
N ARG A 82 10.85 -2.41 7.60
CA ARG A 82 10.03 -1.69 8.59
C ARG A 82 8.94 -2.62 9.11
N MET A 83 9.32 -3.46 10.08
CA MET A 83 8.43 -4.49 10.63
C MET A 83 7.17 -3.89 11.25
N GLY A 84 5.99 -4.41 10.87
CA GLY A 84 4.69 -3.95 11.36
C GLY A 84 4.12 -2.75 10.61
N GLU A 85 4.86 -2.18 9.66
CA GLU A 85 4.36 -1.10 8.81
C GLU A 85 3.75 -1.63 7.50
N CYS A 86 2.96 -0.78 6.86
CA CYS A 86 2.41 -1.00 5.53
C CYS A 86 2.76 0.19 4.63
N GLU A 87 3.07 -0.08 3.37
CA GLU A 87 3.38 0.90 2.34
C GLU A 87 2.46 0.71 1.15
N TYR A 88 1.92 1.81 0.64
CA TYR A 88 1.10 1.81 -0.57
C TYR A 88 2.02 2.11 -1.75
N ARG A 89 2.04 1.22 -2.75
CA ARG A 89 2.77 1.42 -4.01
C ARG A 89 1.78 1.67 -5.14
N PHE A 90 2.09 2.67 -5.97
CA PHE A 90 1.30 3.09 -7.12
C PHE A 90 1.98 2.66 -8.42
N HIS A 91 1.42 3.07 -9.56
CA HIS A 91 2.02 2.86 -10.87
C HIS A 91 3.49 3.27 -10.95
N GLN A 92 4.35 2.30 -11.24
CA GLN A 92 5.78 2.44 -11.43
C GLN A 92 6.30 1.26 -12.27
N ASP A 93 7.60 1.24 -12.53
CA ASP A 93 8.26 0.08 -13.15
C ASP A 93 8.04 -1.18 -12.31
N SER A 94 7.86 -2.31 -13.01
CA SER A 94 7.58 -3.60 -12.39
C SER A 94 8.59 -3.92 -11.30
N PHE A 95 8.11 -4.18 -10.08
CA PHE A 95 8.96 -4.35 -8.92
C PHE A 95 8.81 -5.73 -8.29
N PRO A 96 9.90 -6.30 -7.74
CA PRO A 96 9.86 -7.53 -6.97
C PRO A 96 9.40 -7.28 -5.52
N LEU A 97 9.08 -8.37 -4.80
CA LEU A 97 9.01 -8.33 -3.34
C LEU A 97 10.32 -8.84 -2.76
N TYR A 98 10.87 -8.11 -1.80
CA TYR A 98 12.02 -8.55 -1.03
C TYR A 98 11.65 -9.71 -0.10
N PRO A 99 12.63 -10.50 0.36
CA PRO A 99 12.40 -11.51 1.39
C PRO A 99 11.64 -10.92 2.59
N ASN A 100 10.60 -11.62 3.05
CA ASN A 100 9.70 -11.21 4.13
C ASN A 100 8.84 -9.95 3.89
N GLU A 101 8.89 -9.35 2.69
CA GLU A 101 7.80 -8.46 2.24
C GLU A 101 6.60 -9.30 1.79
N GLU A 102 5.40 -8.82 2.12
CA GLU A 102 4.16 -9.49 1.73
C GLU A 102 3.18 -8.50 1.12
N MET A 103 2.50 -8.91 0.05
CA MET A 103 1.41 -8.13 -0.53
C MET A 103 0.11 -8.44 0.22
N SER A 104 -0.53 -7.41 0.77
CA SER A 104 -1.80 -7.54 1.48
C SER A 104 -2.98 -7.36 0.52
N GLY A 105 -3.85 -8.35 0.43
CA GLY A 105 -5.03 -8.32 -0.44
C GLY A 105 -4.69 -8.67 -1.89
N GLY A 106 -4.15 -7.70 -2.62
CA GLY A 106 -3.85 -7.81 -4.06
C GLY A 106 -3.68 -6.45 -4.72
N VAL A 107 -3.75 -6.43 -6.06
CA VAL A 107 -3.81 -5.18 -6.83
C VAL A 107 -5.23 -4.66 -6.78
N GLU A 108 -5.40 -3.39 -6.39
CA GLU A 108 -6.69 -2.72 -6.27
C GLU A 108 -6.72 -1.45 -7.14
N VAL A 109 -7.91 -1.04 -7.57
CA VAL A 109 -8.10 0.15 -8.41
C VAL A 109 -8.26 1.39 -7.53
N LEU A 110 -7.63 2.50 -7.93
CA LEU A 110 -7.71 3.79 -7.25
C LEU A 110 -9.15 4.32 -7.26
N PRO A 111 -9.67 4.81 -6.12
CA PRO A 111 -10.98 5.44 -6.07
C PRO A 111 -10.93 6.80 -6.78
N VAL A 112 -11.78 6.99 -7.78
CA VAL A 112 -11.96 8.27 -8.49
C VAL A 112 -13.08 9.05 -7.84
N VAL A 113 -12.81 10.31 -7.48
CA VAL A 113 -13.80 11.22 -6.89
C VAL A 113 -14.40 12.08 -8.00
N LEU A 114 -15.69 11.91 -8.24
CA LEU A 114 -16.45 12.65 -9.25
C LEU A 114 -16.60 14.13 -8.88
N ALA A 115 -16.97 14.94 -9.87
CA ALA A 115 -17.39 16.31 -9.61
C ALA A 115 -18.59 16.32 -8.64
N ASP A 116 -18.62 17.30 -7.74
CA ASP A 116 -19.63 17.46 -6.71
C ASP A 116 -19.74 16.33 -5.68
N SER A 117 -18.76 15.42 -5.61
CA SER A 117 -18.60 14.44 -4.54
C SER A 117 -17.30 14.68 -3.76
N ALA A 118 -17.24 14.12 -2.55
CA ALA A 118 -16.08 14.21 -1.69
C ALA A 118 -15.84 12.89 -0.95
N LEU A 119 -14.57 12.57 -0.70
CA LEU A 119 -14.17 11.49 0.19
C LEU A 119 -14.02 12.01 1.60
N ARG A 120 -14.66 11.34 2.56
CA ARG A 120 -14.42 11.58 3.99
C ARG A 120 -13.25 10.74 4.46
N LEU A 121 -12.17 11.42 4.78
CA LEU A 121 -10.94 10.85 5.30
C LEU A 121 -10.93 10.98 6.82
N LYS A 122 -10.34 9.98 7.48
CA LYS A 122 -10.15 9.95 8.93
C LYS A 122 -8.75 9.48 9.26
N ALA A 123 -8.01 10.27 10.03
CA ALA A 123 -6.70 9.93 10.54
C ALA A 123 -6.81 8.80 11.57
N ARG A 124 -6.08 7.70 11.36
CA ARG A 124 -5.93 6.60 12.31
C ARG A 124 -4.74 6.80 13.25
N CYS A 125 -3.80 7.66 12.88
CA CYS A 125 -2.62 8.00 13.66
C CYS A 125 -2.23 9.46 13.43
N ASP A 126 -1.40 9.96 14.33
CA ASP A 126 -0.78 11.27 14.21
C ASP A 126 0.19 11.27 13.02
N HIS A 127 0.02 12.22 12.10
CA HIS A 127 0.89 12.36 10.93
C HIS A 127 0.87 13.80 10.42
N VAL A 128 1.82 14.11 9.56
CA VAL A 128 1.86 15.39 8.83
C VAL A 128 1.45 15.10 7.38
N ASP A 129 0.41 15.78 6.93
CA ASP A 129 -0.10 15.67 5.55
C ASP A 129 0.88 16.30 4.54
N THR A 130 0.68 16.04 3.25
CA THR A 130 1.50 16.60 2.16
C THR A 130 1.48 18.14 2.15
N ASP A 131 0.37 18.73 2.58
CA ASP A 131 0.19 20.18 2.70
C ASP A 131 0.88 20.78 3.94
N GLY A 132 1.61 19.95 4.71
CA GLY A 132 2.27 20.36 5.97
C GLY A 132 1.30 20.48 7.15
N THR A 133 0.05 20.06 6.99
CA THR A 133 -0.94 20.08 8.07
C THR A 133 -0.71 18.92 9.03
N GLU A 134 -0.41 19.21 10.29
CA GLU A 134 -0.37 18.20 11.35
C GLU A 134 -1.79 17.71 11.66
N ARG A 135 -2.02 16.41 11.51
CA ARG A 135 -3.29 15.74 11.82
C ARG A 135 -3.09 14.78 12.98
N LYS A 136 -4.02 14.78 13.93
CA LYS A 136 -4.04 13.84 15.06
C LYS A 136 -4.94 12.65 14.77
N ALA A 137 -4.69 11.54 15.45
CA ALA A 137 -5.54 10.36 15.40
C ALA A 137 -6.99 10.72 15.75
N GLY A 138 -7.91 10.41 14.85
CA GLY A 138 -9.33 10.72 14.98
C GLY A 138 -9.81 11.89 14.13
N ASP A 139 -8.89 12.76 13.66
CA ASP A 139 -9.24 13.93 12.85
C ASP A 139 -9.89 13.51 11.52
N GLU A 140 -10.94 14.21 11.12
CA GLU A 140 -11.71 13.94 9.91
C GLU A 140 -11.67 15.14 8.96
N TRP A 141 -11.54 14.88 7.66
CA TRP A 141 -11.56 15.92 6.63
C TRP A 141 -12.17 15.41 5.32
N LEU A 142 -12.45 16.33 4.42
CA LEU A 142 -13.00 16.05 3.11
C LEU A 142 -11.95 16.27 2.02
N PHE A 143 -11.89 15.34 1.08
CA PHE A 143 -11.20 15.52 -0.20
C PHE A 143 -12.26 15.71 -1.28
N GLU A 144 -12.40 16.94 -1.78
CA GLU A 144 -13.38 17.30 -2.81
C GLU A 144 -12.87 16.97 -4.21
N GLY A 145 -13.72 16.39 -5.06
CA GLY A 145 -13.41 16.19 -6.47
C GLY A 145 -13.52 17.48 -7.30
N PRO A 146 -13.14 17.44 -8.60
CA PRO A 146 -12.68 16.28 -9.34
C PRO A 146 -11.17 16.04 -9.14
N GLY A 147 -10.81 14.82 -8.76
CA GLY A 147 -9.42 14.43 -8.58
C GLY A 147 -9.29 12.93 -8.35
N GLU A 148 -8.21 12.36 -8.88
CA GLU A 148 -7.76 11.06 -8.43
C GLU A 148 -7.07 11.26 -7.08
N GLN A 149 -7.41 10.44 -6.09
CA GLN A 149 -6.69 10.43 -4.83
C GLN A 149 -5.32 9.81 -5.08
N THR A 150 -4.42 10.59 -5.68
CA THR A 150 -3.01 10.21 -5.85
C THR A 150 -2.41 10.14 -4.46
N GLY A 151 -2.03 8.95 -4.03
CA GLY A 151 -1.46 8.71 -2.71
C GLY A 151 -0.02 9.18 -2.57
N SER A 152 0.31 10.33 -3.15
CA SER A 152 1.60 11.02 -2.97
C SER A 152 1.86 11.42 -1.51
N SER A 153 0.85 11.29 -0.64
CA SER A 153 1.05 11.22 0.79
C SER A 153 1.63 9.83 1.12
N SER A 154 2.93 9.78 1.41
CA SER A 154 3.67 8.66 1.99
C SER A 154 3.09 8.09 3.32
N HIS A 155 1.86 8.47 3.68
CA HIS A 155 1.19 8.20 4.95
C HIS A 155 -0.28 7.78 4.79
N ILE A 156 -0.64 7.02 3.75
CA ILE A 156 -1.95 6.34 3.65
C ILE A 156 -2.08 5.21 4.69
N ASN A 157 -1.02 4.95 5.48
CA ASN A 157 -1.03 4.02 6.60
C ASN A 157 -2.15 4.33 7.63
N CYS A 158 -2.76 5.53 7.55
CA CYS A 158 -3.72 6.00 8.52
C CYS A 158 -5.05 6.54 7.98
N SER A 159 -5.49 6.26 6.75
CA SER A 159 -6.84 6.66 6.33
C SER A 159 -7.80 5.46 6.24
N SER A 160 -8.80 5.40 7.13
CA SER A 160 -9.99 4.60 6.84
C SER A 160 -10.81 5.38 5.82
N VAL A 161 -10.61 5.12 4.53
CA VAL A 161 -11.46 5.69 3.47
C VAL A 161 -12.83 5.02 3.56
N ARG A 162 -13.75 5.60 4.33
CA ARG A 162 -15.18 5.32 4.14
C ARG A 162 -15.67 6.29 3.08
N CYS A 163 -15.71 5.84 1.84
CA CYS A 163 -16.39 6.57 0.77
C CYS A 163 -17.87 6.70 1.17
N THR A 164 -18.25 7.89 1.63
CA THR A 164 -19.64 8.30 1.70
C THR A 164 -19.74 9.41 0.69
N GLU A 165 -20.34 9.14 -0.47
CA GLU A 165 -20.56 10.18 -1.47
C GLU A 165 -21.50 11.25 -0.88
N ILE A 166 -20.93 12.41 -0.56
CA ILE A 166 -21.70 13.58 -0.12
C ILE A 166 -21.79 14.51 -1.33
N SER A 167 -22.98 14.58 -1.95
CA SER A 167 -23.28 15.52 -3.03
C SER A 167 -23.19 16.98 -2.53
N ARG A 168 -22.69 17.91 -3.36
CA ARG A 168 -22.69 19.37 -3.06
C ARG A 168 -24.03 19.94 -2.59
N SER A 169 -25.15 19.37 -3.02
CA SER A 169 -26.49 19.76 -2.54
C SER A 169 -26.68 19.55 -1.03
N ARG A 170 -25.88 18.66 -0.41
CA ARG A 170 -25.86 18.39 1.04
C ARG A 170 -24.65 18.98 1.76
N LEU A 171 -23.64 19.52 1.06
CA LEU A 171 -22.44 20.08 1.70
C LEU A 171 -22.79 21.28 2.60
N LEU A 172 -23.69 22.16 2.16
CA LEU A 172 -24.18 23.30 2.95
C LEU A 172 -25.02 22.87 4.17
N GLN A 173 -25.75 21.75 4.06
CA GLN A 173 -26.56 21.24 5.17
C GLN A 173 -25.71 20.47 6.18
N CYS A 174 -24.78 19.62 5.73
CA CYS A 174 -23.88 18.87 6.59
C CYS A 174 -22.90 19.76 7.36
N PHE A 175 -22.46 20.90 6.79
CA PHE A 175 -21.59 21.85 7.51
C PHE A 175 -22.37 22.63 8.59
N ILE A 176 -23.66 22.91 8.37
CA ILE A 176 -24.53 23.52 9.39
C ILE A 176 -24.90 22.51 10.48
N ASP A 177 -25.16 21.25 10.12
CA ASP A 177 -25.47 20.20 11.10
C ASP A 177 -24.23 19.86 11.98
N TYR A 178 -23.01 20.00 11.44
CA TYR A 178 -21.75 19.79 12.17
C TYR A 178 -21.53 20.82 13.29
N LEU A 179 -22.03 22.04 13.15
CA LEU A 179 -21.97 23.07 14.20
C LEU A 179 -23.06 22.95 15.26
N GLN A 180 -24.08 22.10 15.07
CA GLN A 180 -25.15 21.87 16.07
C GLN A 180 -25.01 20.54 16.83
N PHE A 181 -24.20 19.59 16.36
CA PHE A 181 -24.12 18.24 16.93
C PHE A 181 -23.13 18.07 18.11
N GLU A 182 -22.66 19.16 18.72
CA GLU A 182 -21.79 19.08 19.90
C GLU A 182 -22.55 18.77 21.21
N THR A 183 -23.86 18.56 21.16
CA THR A 183 -24.63 18.13 22.34
C THR A 183 -25.75 17.13 21.99
N ARG A 184 -25.41 15.85 21.90
CA ARG A 184 -26.15 14.70 22.49
C ARG A 184 -25.73 13.39 21.85
N GLY A 185 -25.51 12.41 22.72
CA GLY A 185 -24.93 11.11 22.37
C GLY A 185 -25.77 10.28 21.39
N ILE A 186 -25.03 9.41 20.69
CA ILE A 186 -25.38 8.07 20.19
C ILE A 186 -26.76 7.96 19.52
N HIS A 187 -26.78 7.68 18.21
CA HIS A 187 -27.50 6.52 17.64
C HIS A 187 -27.13 6.36 16.15
N ILE A 188 -26.59 5.18 15.82
CA ILE A 188 -26.32 4.75 14.44
C ILE A 188 -27.68 4.47 13.77
N PHE A 189 -28.01 5.19 12.70
CA PHE A 189 -29.02 4.77 11.74
C PHE A 189 -28.34 4.49 10.39
N ALA A 190 -28.35 3.21 10.03
CA ALA A 190 -28.09 2.77 8.67
C ALA A 190 -29.22 3.27 7.77
N ILE A 191 -28.90 4.08 6.76
CA ILE A 191 -29.81 4.29 5.64
C ILE A 191 -29.41 3.26 4.57
N LYS A 192 -30.16 2.15 4.56
CA LYS A 192 -30.27 1.25 3.43
C LYS A 192 -30.83 2.04 2.24
N ASN A 193 -30.04 2.12 1.18
CA ASN A 193 -30.36 1.88 -0.23
C ASN A 193 -31.78 2.18 -0.80
N LEU A 194 -31.77 2.61 -2.08
CA LEU A 194 -32.84 2.65 -3.09
C LEU A 194 -33.87 3.80 -2.95
N SER A 195 -34.33 4.51 -3.99
CA SER A 195 -34.30 4.35 -5.45
C SER A 195 -34.62 5.69 -6.14
N ILE A 196 -34.01 5.93 -7.31
CA ILE A 196 -34.59 6.39 -8.59
C ILE A 196 -35.78 7.37 -8.51
N PHE A 197 -35.59 8.62 -8.94
CA PHE A 197 -36.08 9.21 -10.19
C PHE A 197 -35.48 10.60 -10.41
#